data_AF-R4MIZ0-F1
#
_entry.id   AF-R4MIZ0-F1
#
_cell.length_a   1.000
_cell.length_b   1.000
_cell.length_c   1.000
_cell.angle_alpha   90.00
_cell.angle_beta   90.00
_cell.angle_gamma   90.00
#
_symmetry.space_group_name_H-M   'P 1'
#
loop_
_entity.id
_entity.type
_entity.pdbx_description
1 polymer ?
#
loop_
_entity_poly.entity_id
_entity_poly.type
_entity_poly.pdbx_seq_one_letter_code
_entity_poly.pdbx_strand_id
1 'polypeptide(L)' 'MIRNLPEGTKAALRVRAARHHHSVEAEARAILTAGLLGEEVPMPVLLAADSGHDIDFEPERLGLIARTPQL' A
#
# COMPACT_ATOMS: atom_id res chain seq x y z
N MET A 1 1.84 -9.65 10.03
CA MET A 1 0.77 -9.97 11.00
C MET A 1 0.77 -8.91 12.11
N ILE A 2 -0.38 -8.32 12.44
CA ILE A 2 -0.48 -7.29 13.49
C ILE A 2 -0.15 -7.94 14.84
N ARG A 3 0.86 -7.41 15.54
CA ARG A 3 1.24 -7.91 16.87
C ARG A 3 0.20 -7.45 17.91
N ASN A 4 -0.01 -8.27 18.93
CA ASN A 4 -0.92 -7.99 20.06
C ASN A 4 -2.38 -7.71 19.65
N LEU A 5 -2.84 -8.28 18.54
CA LEU A 5 -4.25 -8.22 18.17
C LEU A 5 -5.10 -9.01 19.20
N PRO A 6 -6.18 -8.44 19.76
CA PRO A 6 -7.04 -9.18 20.69
C PRO A 6 -7.53 -10.50 20.09
N GLU A 7 -7.56 -11.56 20.89
CA GLU A 7 -7.92 -12.90 20.41
C GLU A 7 -9.33 -12.95 19.82
N GLY A 8 -10.29 -12.19 20.38
CA GLY A 8 -11.63 -12.05 19.81
C GLY A 8 -11.62 -11.47 18.40
N THR A 9 -10.81 -10.43 18.16
CA THR A 9 -10.64 -9.82 16.84
C THR A 9 -9.98 -10.79 15.86
N LYS A 10 -8.98 -11.54 16.31
CA LYS A 10 -8.31 -12.57 15.51
C LYS A 10 -9.27 -13.69 15.12
N ALA A 11 -10.15 -14.11 16.04
CA ALA A 11 -11.19 -15.11 15.78
C ALA A 11 -12.20 -14.60 14.75
N ALA A 12 -12.70 -13.38 14.90
CA ALA A 12 -13.60 -12.76 13.94
C ALA A 12 -12.98 -12.64 12.54
N LEU A 13 -11.69 -12.28 12.46
CA LEU A 13 -10.96 -12.19 11.19
C LEU A 13 -10.84 -13.55 10.51
N ARG A 14 -10.58 -14.64 11.25
CA ARG A 14 -10.56 -16.01 10.69
C ARG A 14 -11.92 -16.41 10.10
N VAL A 15 -13.01 -16.15 10.83
CA VAL A 15 -14.38 -16.44 10.36
C VAL A 15 -14.67 -15.68 9.07
N ARG A 16 -14.32 -14.40 9.02
CA ARG A 16 -14.53 -13.55 7.85
C ARG A 16 -13.69 -14.00 6.65
N ALA A 17 -12.40 -14.29 6.88
CA ALA A 17 -11.51 -14.79 5.83
C ALA A 17 -12.01 -16.11 5.22
N ALA A 18 -12.52 -17.03 6.05
CA ALA A 18 -13.11 -18.28 5.58
C ALA A 18 -14.35 -18.04 4.71
N ARG A 19 -15.21 -17.08 5.08
CA ARG A 19 -16.39 -16.70 4.27
C ARG A 19 -16.03 -16.09 2.92
N HIS A 20 -14.90 -15.39 2.84
CA HIS A 20 -14.43 -14.74 1.61
C HIS A 20 -13.44 -15.59 0.81
N HIS A 21 -13.17 -16.83 1.24
CA HIS A 21 -12.17 -17.71 0.62
C HIS A 21 -10.76 -17.08 0.53
N HIS A 22 -10.42 -16.28 1.53
CA HIS A 22 -9.14 -15.58 1.63
C HIS A 22 -8.28 -16.17 2.75
N SER A 23 -6.97 -15.92 2.68
CA SER A 23 -6.12 -16.05 3.85
C SER A 23 -6.48 -14.98 4.88
N VAL A 24 -6.16 -15.22 6.15
CA VAL A 24 -6.38 -14.25 7.23
C VAL A 24 -5.64 -12.94 6.95
N GLU A 25 -4.43 -13.02 6.37
CA GLU A 25 -3.67 -11.84 5.98
C GLU A 25 -4.30 -11.09 4.80
N ALA A 26 -4.78 -11.81 3.78
CA ALA A 26 -5.46 -11.19 2.65
C ALA A 26 -6.74 -10.46 3.10
N GLU A 27 -7.50 -11.06 4.03
CA GLU A 27 -8.67 -10.41 4.59
C GLU A 27 -8.31 -9.18 5.43
N ALA A 28 -7.24 -9.25 6.23
CA ALA A 28 -6.73 -8.09 6.95
C ALA A 28 -6.36 -6.95 6.00
N ARG A 29 -5.65 -7.27 4.91
CA ARG A 29 -5.25 -6.29 3.89
C ARG A 29 -6.48 -5.65 3.25
N ALA A 30 -7.48 -6.44 2.87
CA ALA A 30 -8.71 -5.93 2.28
C ALA A 30 -9.46 -4.96 3.21
N ILE A 31 -9.54 -5.28 4.51
CA ILE A 31 -10.17 -4.40 5.51
C ILE A 31 -9.39 -3.08 5.65
N LEU A 32 -8.07 -3.14 5.73
CA LEU A 32 -7.23 -1.93 5.85
C LEU A 32 -7.33 -1.05 4.60
N THR A 33 -7.25 -1.65 3.41
CA THR A 33 -7.40 -0.91 2.14
C THR A 33 -8.78 -0.28 2.04
N ALA A 34 -9.84 -0.99 2.41
CA ALA A 34 -11.20 -0.45 2.39
C ALA A 34 -11.38 0.71 3.39
N GLY A 35 -10.76 0.61 4.58
CA GLY A 35 -10.81 1.67 5.59
C GLY A 35 -10.09 2.96 5.16
N LEU A 36 -9.02 2.84 4.39
CA LEU A 36 -8.21 3.98 3.91
C LEU A 36 -8.71 4.58 2.60
N LEU A 37 -9.64 3.93 1.89
CA LEU A 37 -10.05 4.35 0.55
C LEU A 37 -10.73 5.73 0.50
N GLY A 38 -11.25 6.22 1.63
CA GLY A 38 -11.89 7.52 1.77
C GLY A 38 -11.01 8.61 2.40
N GLU A 39 -9.76 8.30 2.75
CA GLU A 39 -8.83 9.27 3.32
C GLU A 39 -8.00 9.89 2.19
N GLU A 40 -8.25 11.18 1.89
CA GLU A 40 -7.38 11.96 1.01
C GLU A 40 -6.12 12.38 1.76
N VAL A 41 -5.08 11.56 1.67
CA VAL A 41 -3.75 11.93 2.16
C VAL A 41 -2.98 12.59 1.01
N PRO A 42 -2.65 13.89 1.10
CA PRO A 42 -1.98 14.58 0.01
C PRO A 42 -0.56 14.04 -0.19
N MET A 43 -0.13 13.94 -1.45
CA MET A 43 1.18 13.40 -1.82
C MET A 43 2.37 13.98 -1.02
N PRO A 44 2.45 15.30 -0.72
CA PRO A 44 3.53 15.83 0.10
C PRO A 44 3.59 15.24 1.51
N VAL A 45 2.45 14.91 2.12
CA VAL A 45 2.40 14.27 3.44
C VAL A 45 2.89 12.83 3.37
N LEU A 46 2.54 12.10 2.30
CA LEU A 46 3.04 10.73 2.08
C LEU A 46 4.55 10.70 1.84
N LEU A 47 5.09 11.68 1.12
CA LEU A 47 6.53 11.80 0.83
C LEU A 47 7.34 12.29 2.03
N ALA A 48 6.72 13.09 2.90
CA ALA A 48 7.33 13.56 4.15
C ALA A 48 7.25 12.52 5.27
N ALA A 49 6.32 11.57 5.18
CA ALA A 49 6.30 10.43 6.08
C ALA A 49 7.58 9.64 5.89
N ASP A 50 8.35 9.49 6.96
CA ASP A 50 9.56 8.67 6.97
C ASP A 50 9.17 7.20 6.77
N SER A 51 9.01 6.81 5.50
CA SER A 51 8.70 5.44 5.13
C SER A 51 9.92 4.53 5.25
N GLY A 52 11.07 5.08 5.67
CA GLY A 52 12.30 4.39 6.00
C GLY A 52 12.83 3.58 4.83
N HIS A 53 13.81 4.12 4.13
CA HIS A 53 15.00 3.51 3.52
C HIS A 53 15.53 4.55 2.54
N ASP A 54 16.74 5.07 2.79
CA ASP A 54 17.46 5.82 1.77
C ASP A 54 17.69 4.87 0.58
N ILE A 55 17.14 5.23 -0.57
CA ILE A 55 17.43 4.56 -1.82
C ILE A 55 18.59 5.30 -2.49
N ASP A 56 19.66 4.59 -2.82
CA ASP A 56 20.69 5.10 -3.71
C ASP A 56 20.13 5.07 -5.14
N PHE A 57 19.63 6.22 -5.59
CA PHE A 57 18.93 6.35 -6.88
C PHE A 57 19.79 7.13 -7.87
N GLU A 58 20.60 6.41 -8.63
CA GLU A 58 21.40 6.93 -9.75
C GLU A 58 20.85 6.38 -11.08
N PRO A 59 19.74 6.93 -11.61
CA PRO A 59 19.12 6.42 -12.84
C PRO A 59 19.97 6.78 -14.06
N GLU A 60 20.13 5.82 -14.97
CA GLU A 60 20.71 6.10 -16.28
C GLU A 60 19.80 7.05 -17.10
N ARG A 61 20.41 7.87 -17.95
CA ARG A 61 19.64 8.75 -18.86
C ARG A 61 18.85 7.88 -19.82
N LEU A 62 17.53 8.09 -19.88
CA LEU A 62 16.56 7.37 -20.72
C LEU A 62 16.80 7.44 -22.25
N GLY A 63 17.91 8.01 -22.72
CA GLY A 63 18.23 8.13 -24.15
C GLY A 63 17.18 8.92 -24.96
N LEU A 64 16.29 9.65 -24.29
CA LEU A 64 15.18 10.36 -24.94
C LEU A 64 15.72 11.53 -25.77
N ILE A 65 15.61 11.39 -27.09
CA ILE A 65 15.77 12.49 -28.03
C ILE A 65 14.42 13.21 -28.17
N ALA A 66 14.43 14.53 -27.99
CA ALA A 66 13.24 15.34 -28.25
C ALA A 66 12.82 15.15 -29.72
N ARG A 67 11.54 14.83 -29.94
CA ARG A 67 11.00 14.81 -31.31
C ARG A 67 10.74 16.25 -31.74
N THR A 68 11.32 16.65 -32.86
CA THR A 68 10.99 17.92 -33.51
C THR A 68 9.56 17.85 -34.05
N PRO A 69 8.64 18.75 -33.67
CA PRO A 69 7.32 18.79 -34.26
C PRO A 69 7.42 19.13 -35.75
N GLN A 70 6.70 18.39 -36.60
CA GLN A 70 6.52 18.76 -38.01
C GLN A 70 5.45 19.85 -38.06
N LEU A 71 5.87 21.05 -38.49
CA LEU A 71 5.00 22.20 -38.77
C LEU A 71 4.28 22.02 -40.11
#